data_AF-A0A662YER8-F1
#
_entry.id   AF-A0A662YER8-F1
#
_cell.length_a   1.000
_cell.length_b   1.000
_cell.length_c   1.000
_cell.angle_alpha   90.00
_cell.angle_beta   90.00
_cell.angle_gamma   90.00
#
_symmetry.space_group_name_H-M   'P 1'
#
loop_
_entity.id
_entity.type
_entity.pdbx_description
1 polymer ?
#
loop_
_entity_poly.entity_id
_entity_poly.type
_entity_poly.pdbx_seq_one_letter_code
_entity_poly.pdbx_strand_id
1 'polypeptide(L)'
;MSSELLAVRPPVDPSNEEEVAAYLKQKIRVFSNFPKPGADFSDVTALLLDPVAFQLAIDALKLRYADQRITHVVSCEARGFIFGAPLALALQVAFVPVRRARRLPGDTVGVDYVSGFCTGRLEIHKDAISSGGRVVIIDDLVASQKRIQTNCVTFRSTA
;
A
#
# COMPACT_ATOMS: atom_id res chain seq x y z
N MET A 1 34.91 9.94 2.85
CA MET A 1 34.13 11.19 2.93
C MET A 1 32.87 10.89 3.69
N SER A 2 32.94 11.14 4.99
CA SER A 2 31.86 10.92 5.94
C SER A 2 30.75 11.93 5.65
N SER A 3 29.74 11.54 4.86
CA SER A 3 28.45 12.21 4.95
C SER A 3 27.71 11.48 6.05
N GLU A 4 27.67 12.08 7.24
CA GLU A 4 26.42 12.03 8.00
C GLU A 4 25.32 12.36 6.98
N LEU A 5 24.57 11.34 6.55
CA LEU A 5 23.20 11.56 6.11
C LEU A 5 22.58 12.28 7.30
N LEU A 6 22.56 13.61 7.23
CA LEU A 6 21.90 14.47 8.20
C LEU A 6 20.55 13.79 8.43
N ALA A 7 20.34 13.24 9.62
CA ALA A 7 19.06 12.70 10.00
C ALA A 7 18.13 13.91 9.99
N VAL A 8 17.51 14.16 8.83
CA VAL A 8 16.55 15.23 8.65
C VAL A 8 15.46 14.89 9.64
N ARG A 9 15.37 15.69 10.70
CA ARG A 9 14.35 15.48 11.71
C ARG A 9 13.00 15.47 11.00
N PRO A 10 12.13 14.49 11.30
CA PRO A 10 10.85 14.44 10.65
C PRO A 10 10.11 15.77 10.94
N PRO A 11 9.39 16.30 9.95
CA PRO A 11 8.77 17.63 10.05
C PRO A 11 7.63 17.67 11.08
N VAL A 12 7.12 16.50 11.48
CA VAL A 12 6.11 16.28 12.51
C VAL A 12 6.45 14.99 13.27
N ASP A 13 5.84 14.78 14.44
CA ASP A 13 6.03 13.53 15.18
C ASP A 13 5.38 12.35 14.43
N PRO A 14 6.16 11.33 14.01
CA PRO A 14 5.62 10.19 13.27
C PRO A 14 4.66 9.31 14.09
N SER A 15 4.62 9.46 15.42
CA SER A 15 3.67 8.78 16.30
C SER A 15 2.32 9.52 16.41
N ASN A 16 2.26 10.80 16.03
CA ASN A 16 1.04 11.58 16.00
C ASN A 16 0.35 11.44 14.63
N GLU A 17 -0.60 10.50 14.54
CA GLU A 17 -1.29 10.19 13.28
C GLU A 17 -2.01 11.40 12.67
N GLU A 18 -2.55 12.32 13.49
CA GLU A 18 -3.27 13.51 13.01
C GLU A 18 -2.31 14.52 12.37
N GLU A 19 -1.17 14.80 13.01
CA GLU A 19 -0.14 15.70 12.47
C GLU A 19 0.47 15.16 11.19
N VAL A 20 0.79 13.85 11.17
CA VAL A 20 1.29 13.16 9.97
C VAL A 20 0.26 13.29 8.84
N ALA A 21 -1.00 12.98 9.10
CA ALA A 21 -2.04 13.06 8.08
C ALA A 21 -2.20 14.49 7.54
N ALA A 22 -2.19 15.50 8.41
CA ALA A 22 -2.29 16.91 8.03
C ALA A 22 -1.09 17.35 7.17
N TYR A 23 0.13 16.95 7.54
CA TYR A 23 1.34 17.25 6.80
C TYR A 23 1.35 16.58 5.42
N LEU A 24 1.11 15.26 5.35
CA LEU A 24 1.12 14.50 4.10
C LEU A 24 0.02 14.97 3.14
N LYS A 25 -1.14 15.38 3.66
CA LYS A 25 -2.23 15.92 2.83
C LYS A 25 -1.81 17.18 2.05
N GLN A 26 -0.93 18.01 2.61
CA GLN A 26 -0.39 19.19 1.92
C GLN A 26 0.55 18.83 0.76
N LYS A 27 1.06 17.60 0.75
CA LYS A 27 1.99 17.07 -0.27
C LYS A 27 1.26 16.32 -1.39
N ILE A 28 -0.05 16.12 -1.26
CA ILE A 28 -0.88 15.46 -2.27
C ILE A 28 -1.53 16.53 -3.14
N ARG A 29 -1.41 16.38 -4.45
CA ARG A 29 -2.08 17.29 -5.40
C ARG A 29 -3.51 16.80 -5.65
N VAL A 30 -4.47 17.72 -5.72
CA VAL A 30 -5.86 17.38 -6.07
C VAL A 30 -6.17 17.93 -7.45
N PHE A 31 -6.68 17.07 -8.32
CA PHE A 31 -7.19 17.42 -9.64
C PHE A 31 -8.71 17.29 -9.65
N SER A 32 -9.41 18.39 -9.78
CA SER A 32 -10.87 18.39 -9.93
C SER A 32 -11.30 18.03 -11.34
N ASN A 33 -12.48 17.42 -11.44
CA ASN A 33 -13.07 16.91 -12.69
C ASN A 33 -12.24 15.83 -13.39
N PHE A 34 -11.52 15.01 -12.62
CA PHE A 34 -10.72 13.89 -13.13
C PHE A 34 -11.06 12.57 -12.43
N PRO A 35 -11.14 11.44 -13.14
CA PRO A 35 -11.03 11.28 -14.61
C PRO A 35 -12.30 11.69 -15.36
N LYS A 36 -13.34 12.13 -14.63
CA LYS A 36 -14.62 12.56 -15.19
C LYS A 36 -15.13 13.80 -14.47
N PRO A 37 -16.01 14.60 -15.09
CA PRO A 37 -16.63 15.76 -14.44
C PRO A 37 -17.31 15.39 -13.12
N GLY A 38 -17.18 16.26 -12.12
CA GLY A 38 -17.75 16.08 -10.78
C GLY A 38 -16.99 15.09 -9.88
N ALA A 39 -15.81 14.61 -10.28
CA ALA A 39 -14.94 13.78 -9.46
C ALA A 39 -13.62 14.51 -9.14
N ASP A 40 -13.16 14.39 -7.89
CA ASP A 40 -11.82 14.81 -7.49
C ASP A 40 -10.87 13.62 -7.47
N PHE A 41 -9.64 13.84 -7.95
CA PHE A 41 -8.57 12.86 -7.97
C PHE A 41 -7.38 13.32 -7.14
N SER A 42 -7.05 12.56 -6.11
CA SER A 42 -5.84 12.74 -5.32
C SER A 42 -4.66 12.10 -6.03
N ASP A 43 -3.68 12.90 -6.42
CA ASP A 43 -2.45 12.46 -7.03
C ASP A 43 -1.33 12.41 -5.98
N VAL A 44 -0.97 11.20 -5.57
CA VAL A 44 0.07 10.92 -4.58
C VAL A 44 1.48 11.07 -5.16
N THR A 45 1.65 11.23 -6.48
CA THR A 45 3.00 11.30 -7.09
C THR A 45 3.78 12.54 -6.63
N ALA A 46 3.09 13.65 -6.33
CA ALA A 46 3.72 14.82 -5.74
C ALA A 46 4.33 14.55 -4.36
N LEU A 47 3.69 13.70 -3.54
CA LEU A 47 4.23 13.25 -2.26
C LEU A 47 5.48 12.37 -2.46
N LEU A 48 5.48 11.52 -3.49
CA LEU A 48 6.62 10.64 -3.79
C LEU A 48 7.86 11.39 -4.25
N LEU A 49 7.71 12.59 -4.81
CA LEU A 49 8.82 13.47 -5.19
C LEU A 49 9.46 14.19 -3.99
N ASP A 50 8.79 14.21 -2.84
CA ASP A 50 9.31 14.75 -1.59
C ASP A 50 9.86 13.57 -0.74
N PRO A 51 11.19 13.35 -0.71
CA PRO A 51 11.77 12.20 0.00
C PRO A 51 11.49 12.24 1.51
N VAL A 52 11.33 13.43 2.09
CA VAL A 52 11.01 13.59 3.52
C VAL A 52 9.57 13.18 3.79
N ALA A 53 8.63 13.62 2.95
CA ALA A 53 7.23 13.24 3.07
C ALA A 53 7.03 11.74 2.84
N PHE A 54 7.73 11.16 1.85
CA PHE A 54 7.63 9.73 1.59
C PHE A 54 8.23 8.89 2.72
N GLN A 55 9.40 9.27 3.24
CA GLN A 55 9.99 8.62 4.42
C GLN A 55 9.06 8.70 5.63
N LEU A 56 8.50 9.89 5.92
CA LEU A 56 7.55 10.09 7.01
C LEU A 56 6.32 9.17 6.88
N ALA A 57 5.78 9.01 5.67
CA ALA A 57 4.64 8.13 5.43
C ALA A 57 4.97 6.67 5.80
N ILE A 58 6.16 6.18 5.42
CA ILE A 58 6.60 4.82 5.74
C ILE A 58 6.90 4.67 7.24
N ASP A 59 7.53 5.67 7.88
CA ASP A 59 7.84 5.63 9.31
C ASP A 59 6.57 5.61 10.17
N ALA A 60 5.57 6.43 9.82
CA ALA A 60 4.28 6.44 10.51
C ALA A 60 3.56 5.08 10.36
N LEU A 61 3.55 4.50 9.16
CA LEU A 61 2.98 3.17 8.94
C LEU A 61 3.74 2.09 9.73
N LYS A 62 5.08 2.15 9.76
CA LYS A 62 5.90 1.21 10.53
C LYS A 62 5.55 1.27 12.01
N LEU A 63 5.49 2.47 12.59
CA LEU A 63 5.13 2.65 14.00
C LEU A 63 3.74 2.09 14.30
N ARG A 64 2.76 2.38 13.44
CA ARG A 64 1.39 1.88 13.58
C ARG A 64 1.32 0.34 13.65
N TYR A 65 2.18 -0.36 12.90
CA TYR A 65 2.14 -1.82 12.79
C TYR A 65 3.21 -2.56 13.62
N ALA A 66 4.10 -1.85 14.33
CA ALA A 66 5.27 -2.43 15.02
C ALA A 66 4.90 -3.58 15.98
N ASP A 67 3.88 -3.39 16.82
CA ASP A 67 3.48 -4.36 17.85
C ASP A 67 2.40 -5.35 17.39
N GLN A 68 2.02 -5.29 16.12
CA GLN A 68 0.91 -6.10 15.60
C GLN A 68 1.34 -7.49 15.16
N ARG A 69 2.63 -7.83 15.22
CA ARG A 69 3.20 -9.13 14.77
C ARG A 69 2.85 -9.43 13.30
N ILE A 70 2.89 -8.40 12.46
CA ILE A 70 2.71 -8.56 11.01
C ILE A 70 3.81 -9.49 10.49
N THR A 71 3.48 -10.33 9.53
CA THR A 71 4.40 -11.28 8.88
C THR A 71 4.45 -11.09 7.37
N HIS A 72 3.40 -10.47 6.80
CA HIS A 72 3.30 -10.20 5.37
C HIS A 72 2.67 -8.82 5.15
N VAL A 73 3.23 -8.04 4.23
CA VAL A 73 2.57 -6.88 3.63
C VAL A 73 2.09 -7.30 2.25
N VAL A 74 0.79 -7.19 2.01
CA VAL A 74 0.17 -7.46 0.72
C VAL A 74 -0.20 -6.13 0.07
N SER A 75 0.12 -5.98 -1.21
CA SER A 75 -0.28 -4.79 -1.97
C SER A 75 -0.74 -5.15 -3.36
N CYS A 76 -1.65 -4.33 -3.91
CA CYS A 76 -2.12 -4.49 -5.28
C CYS A 76 -1.31 -3.63 -6.25
N GLU A 77 -1.05 -4.19 -7.43
CA GLU A 77 -0.33 -3.46 -8.46
C GLU A 77 -1.10 -2.23 -8.98
N ALA A 78 -0.44 -1.21 -9.50
CA ALA A 78 1.00 -0.97 -9.41
C ALA A 78 1.33 0.00 -8.26
N ARG A 79 0.48 1.01 -8.03
CA ARG A 79 0.75 2.10 -7.10
C ARG A 79 0.77 1.64 -5.63
N GLY A 80 -0.01 0.62 -5.27
CA GLY A 80 0.06 0.03 -3.93
C GLY A 80 1.46 -0.49 -3.59
N PHE A 81 2.24 -0.96 -4.58
CA PHE A 81 3.61 -1.45 -4.35
C PHE A 81 4.54 -0.34 -3.85
N ILE A 82 4.28 0.92 -4.25
CA ILE A 82 5.11 2.06 -3.89
C ILE A 82 5.11 2.27 -2.37
N PHE A 83 4.01 1.96 -1.68
CA PHE A 83 3.93 2.07 -0.22
C PHE A 83 4.13 0.72 0.48
N GLY A 84 3.59 -0.36 -0.09
CA GLY A 84 3.66 -1.67 0.53
C GLY A 84 5.06 -2.27 0.58
N ALA A 85 5.84 -2.16 -0.50
CA ALA A 85 7.18 -2.76 -0.53
C ALA A 85 8.14 -2.06 0.46
N PRO A 86 8.20 -0.71 0.54
CA PRO A 86 8.99 -0.05 1.58
C PRO A 86 8.50 -0.34 3.00
N LEU A 87 7.19 -0.46 3.24
CA LEU A 87 6.69 -0.86 4.56
C LEU A 87 7.13 -2.27 4.93
N ALA A 88 7.09 -3.22 4.00
CA ALA A 88 7.55 -4.58 4.23
C ALA A 88 9.04 -4.62 4.62
N LEU A 89 9.87 -3.84 3.92
CA LEU A 89 11.29 -3.67 4.26
C LEU A 89 11.45 -3.04 5.65
N ALA A 90 10.69 -1.98 5.96
CA ALA A 90 10.78 -1.25 7.21
C ALA A 90 10.36 -2.10 8.43
N LEU A 91 9.39 -3.00 8.25
CA LEU A 91 8.92 -3.98 9.24
C LEU A 91 9.76 -5.28 9.25
N GLN A 92 10.64 -5.49 8.27
CA GLN A 92 11.40 -6.73 8.08
C GLN A 92 10.53 -7.98 7.91
N VAL A 93 9.50 -7.86 7.08
CA VAL A 93 8.50 -8.91 6.83
C VAL A 93 8.39 -9.22 5.34
N ALA A 94 7.69 -10.31 4.99
CA ALA A 94 7.50 -10.69 3.60
C ALA A 94 6.65 -9.65 2.85
N PHE A 95 6.99 -9.39 1.59
CA PHE A 95 6.14 -8.62 0.68
C PHE A 95 5.47 -9.57 -0.32
N VAL A 96 4.15 -9.46 -0.45
CA VAL A 96 3.34 -10.31 -1.33
C VAL A 96 2.62 -9.45 -2.38
N PRO A 97 3.03 -9.52 -3.65
CA PRO A 97 2.39 -8.75 -4.71
C PRO A 97 1.07 -9.41 -5.16
N VAL A 98 0.00 -8.64 -5.15
CA VAL A 98 -1.26 -8.96 -5.86
C VAL A 98 -1.21 -8.31 -7.24
N ARG A 99 -1.39 -9.11 -8.29
CA ARG A 99 -1.27 -8.65 -9.68
C ARG A 99 -2.50 -9.00 -10.49
N ARG A 100 -2.72 -8.31 -11.61
CA ARG A 100 -3.72 -8.75 -12.59
C ARG A 100 -3.34 -10.11 -13.16
N ALA A 101 -4.35 -10.83 -13.63
CA ALA A 101 -4.16 -12.17 -14.16
C ALA A 101 -3.05 -12.28 -15.21
N ARG A 102 -2.32 -13.41 -15.16
CA ARG A 102 -1.21 -13.75 -16.06
C ARG A 102 0.04 -12.86 -15.92
N ARG A 103 0.17 -12.10 -14.82
CA ARG A 103 1.37 -11.31 -14.49
C ARG A 103 2.29 -11.96 -13.46
N LEU A 104 1.83 -13.04 -12.83
CA LEU A 104 2.62 -13.87 -11.92
C LEU A 104 2.90 -15.22 -12.60
N PRO A 105 4.14 -15.72 -12.59
CA PRO A 105 4.46 -17.05 -13.07
C PRO A 105 4.03 -18.13 -12.06
N GLY A 106 3.92 -19.39 -12.50
CA GLY A 106 3.61 -20.51 -11.61
C GLY A 106 2.16 -20.55 -11.14
N ASP A 107 1.94 -21.26 -10.02
CA ASP A 107 0.60 -21.51 -9.49
C ASP A 107 0.05 -20.30 -8.74
N THR A 108 -1.11 -19.81 -9.19
CA THR A 108 -1.77 -18.66 -8.60
C THR A 108 -3.17 -19.01 -8.09
N VAL A 109 -3.60 -18.27 -7.07
CA VAL A 109 -5.00 -18.19 -6.65
C VAL A 109 -5.47 -16.76 -6.85
N GLY A 110 -6.74 -16.56 -7.17
CA GLY A 110 -7.21 -15.24 -7.53
C GLY A 110 -8.71 -15.06 -7.42
N VAL A 111 -9.09 -13.78 -7.49
CA VAL A 111 -10.46 -13.30 -7.29
C VAL A 111 -10.85 -12.45 -8.47
N ASP A 112 -12.01 -12.78 -9.02
CA ASP A 112 -12.60 -12.00 -10.11
C ASP A 112 -13.31 -10.76 -9.54
N TYR A 113 -13.23 -9.66 -10.27
CA TYR A 113 -13.83 -8.39 -9.89
C TYR A 113 -14.50 -7.72 -11.08
N VAL A 114 -15.47 -6.85 -10.78
CA VAL A 114 -16.15 -6.02 -11.76
C VAL A 114 -15.93 -4.55 -11.39
N SER A 115 -15.40 -3.77 -12.32
CA SER A 115 -15.19 -2.33 -12.18
C SER A 115 -15.85 -1.62 -13.36
N GLY A 116 -17.02 -1.02 -13.11
CA GLY A 116 -17.87 -0.49 -14.18
C GLY A 116 -18.30 -1.62 -15.13
N PHE A 117 -17.96 -1.47 -16.41
CA PHE A 117 -18.24 -2.47 -17.45
C PHE A 117 -17.06 -3.42 -17.70
N CYS A 118 -15.99 -3.31 -16.93
CA CYS A 118 -14.80 -4.15 -17.08
C CYS A 118 -14.77 -5.22 -16.00
N THR A 119 -14.63 -6.48 -16.42
CA THR A 119 -14.28 -7.59 -15.53
C THR A 119 -12.77 -7.80 -15.52
N GLY A 120 -12.22 -8.19 -14.38
CA GLY A 120 -10.81 -8.55 -14.26
C GLY A 120 -10.61 -9.60 -13.17
N ARG A 121 -9.37 -10.04 -13.00
CA ARG A 121 -8.98 -10.98 -11.95
C ARG A 121 -7.67 -10.52 -11.32
N LEU A 122 -7.63 -10.52 -10.00
CA LEU A 122 -6.43 -10.29 -9.20
C LEU A 122 -5.90 -11.63 -8.68
N GLU A 123 -4.59 -11.82 -8.73
CA GLU A 123 -3.89 -13.07 -8.44
C GLU A 123 -2.73 -12.84 -7.46
N ILE A 124 -2.48 -13.84 -6.61
CA ILE A 124 -1.25 -14.02 -5.83
C ILE A 124 -0.70 -15.43 -6.09
N HIS A 125 0.58 -15.68 -5.79
CA HIS A 125 1.07 -17.07 -5.76
C HIS A 125 0.38 -17.86 -4.64
N LYS A 126 0.04 -19.11 -4.92
CA LYS A 126 -0.69 -19.99 -4.00
C LYS A 126 0.05 -20.24 -2.68
N ASP A 127 1.38 -20.18 -2.71
CA ASP A 127 2.29 -20.41 -1.59
C ASP A 127 2.79 -19.11 -0.92
N ALA A 128 2.31 -17.94 -1.37
CA ALA A 128 2.83 -16.65 -0.93
C ALA A 128 2.58 -16.34 0.56
N ILE A 129 1.57 -16.98 1.17
CA ILE A 129 1.18 -16.75 2.56
C ILE A 129 1.03 -18.10 3.25
N SER A 130 1.90 -18.38 4.21
CA SER A 130 1.85 -19.61 5.00
C SER A 130 0.69 -19.59 6.03
N SER A 131 0.30 -20.78 6.49
CA SER A 131 -0.67 -20.91 7.58
C SER A 131 -0.19 -20.15 8.82
N GLY A 132 -1.10 -19.41 9.45
CA GLY A 132 -0.78 -18.52 10.58
C GLY A 132 -0.22 -17.15 10.18
N GLY A 133 -0.08 -16.88 8.87
CA GLY A 133 0.33 -15.57 8.37
C GLY A 133 -0.59 -14.45 8.82
N ARG A 134 -0.01 -13.43 9.46
CA ARG A 134 -0.67 -12.16 9.77
C ARG A 134 -0.33 -11.11 8.72
N VAL A 135 -1.36 -10.63 8.04
CA VAL A 135 -1.24 -9.82 6.83
C VAL A 135 -1.74 -8.41 7.10
N VAL A 136 -1.00 -7.40 6.62
CA VAL A 136 -1.52 -6.04 6.41
C VAL A 136 -1.63 -5.78 4.91
N ILE A 137 -2.72 -5.15 4.49
CA ILE A 137 -2.93 -4.77 3.10
C ILE A 137 -2.71 -3.27 2.95
N ILE A 138 -1.84 -2.89 2.02
CA ILE A 138 -1.50 -1.50 1.72
C ILE A 138 -1.83 -1.19 0.27
N ASP A 139 -2.61 -0.13 0.05
CA ASP A 139 -2.88 0.46 -1.27
C ASP A 139 -2.79 1.99 -1.16
N ASP A 140 -2.53 2.67 -2.26
CA ASP A 140 -2.31 4.12 -2.26
C ASP A 140 -3.60 4.91 -2.03
N LEU A 141 -4.69 4.48 -2.67
CA LEU A 141 -6.00 5.10 -2.58
C LEU A 141 -7.09 4.04 -2.55
N VAL A 142 -7.87 4.05 -1.47
CA VAL A 142 -9.05 3.23 -1.34
C VAL A 142 -10.29 4.06 -1.67
N ALA A 143 -10.72 4.02 -2.93
CA ALA A 143 -11.87 4.80 -3.41
C ALA A 143 -13.24 4.21 -3.00
N SER A 144 -13.32 2.94 -2.58
CA SER A 144 -14.57 2.32 -2.12
C SER A 144 -14.35 1.10 -1.23
N GLN A 145 -15.30 0.82 -0.34
CA GLN A 145 -15.31 -0.41 0.48
C GLN A 145 -15.26 -1.70 -0.38
N LYS A 146 -15.83 -1.68 -1.59
CA LYS A 146 -15.73 -2.80 -2.55
C LYS A 146 -14.28 -3.10 -2.96
N ARG A 147 -13.44 -2.06 -3.12
CA ARG A 147 -12.01 -2.22 -3.45
C ARG A 147 -11.23 -2.88 -2.31
N ILE A 148 -11.57 -2.56 -1.06
CA ILE A 148 -11.05 -3.27 0.12
C ILE A 148 -11.47 -4.74 0.04
N GLN A 149 -12.74 -5.06 -0.20
CA GLN A 149 -13.21 -6.44 -0.22
C GLN A 149 -12.59 -7.29 -1.34
N THR A 150 -12.34 -6.71 -2.52
CA THR A 150 -11.61 -7.37 -3.61
C THR A 150 -10.12 -7.58 -3.27
N ASN A 151 -9.47 -6.63 -2.61
CA ASN A 151 -8.05 -6.73 -2.21
C ASN A 151 -7.85 -7.57 -0.93
N CYS A 152 -8.86 -7.63 -0.05
CA CYS A 152 -8.88 -8.30 1.24
C CYS A 152 -9.49 -9.70 1.18
N VAL A 153 -9.58 -10.32 0.01
CA VAL A 153 -9.99 -11.73 -0.02
C VAL A 153 -9.03 -12.50 0.86
N THR A 154 -9.61 -13.04 1.93
CA THR A 154 -8.89 -13.87 2.88
C THR A 154 -8.47 -15.11 2.11
N PHE A 155 -7.23 -15.14 1.66
CA PHE A 155 -6.60 -16.35 1.16
C PHE A 155 -6.44 -17.30 2.35
N ARG A 156 -7.56 -17.89 2.78
CA ARG A 156 -7.54 -18.99 3.73
C ARG A 156 -6.91 -20.15 2.97
N SER A 157 -5.68 -20.49 3.34
CA SER A 157 -5.11 -21.82 3.08
C SER A 157 -6.09 -22.84 3.66
N THR A 158 -6.97 -23.39 2.83
CA THR A 158 -7.59 -24.67 3.14
C THR A 158 -6.47 -25.68 3.10
N ALA A 159 -6.01 -26.09 4.29
CA ALA A 159 -5.27 -27.33 4.47
C ALA A 159 -6.10 -28.51 3.99
#